data_AF-A0A7W1JX79-F1
#
_entry.id   AF-A0A7W1JX79-F1
#
_cell.length_a   1.000
_cell.length_b   1.000
_cell.length_c   1.000
_cell.angle_alpha   90.00
_cell.angle_beta   90.00
_cell.angle_gamma   90.00
#
_symmetry.space_group_name_H-M   'P 1'
#
loop_
_entity.id
_entity.type
_entity.pdbx_description
1 polymer ?
#
loop_
_entity_poly.entity_id
_entity_poly.type
_entity_poly.pdbx_seq_one_letter_code
_entity_poly.pdbx_strand_id
1 'polypeptide(L)'
;MQTPEPYPPPAPEEEDWLAPQPRPARGFEDLSRLGHTLTWASGLVLAISAFTDWYVGSGAGPTTSVIGWHTGALGKLVFFIGIAVLALVALREAGIELPATVPESLVVIALGALSTVFVLIRLLSIPDEFFGWRGRGIGIFIALIASLVVTAAGLLRAGDEL
;
A
#
# COMPACT_ATOMS: atom_id res chain seq x y z
N MET A 1 -64.36 -20.44 50.06
CA MET A 1 -63.82 -19.59 48.99
C MET A 1 -62.32 -19.79 49.00
N GLN A 2 -61.76 -20.50 48.02
CA GLN A 2 -60.30 -20.59 47.83
C GLN A 2 -59.85 -19.33 47.08
N THR A 3 -58.95 -18.55 47.69
CA THR A 3 -58.24 -17.46 47.01
C THR A 3 -57.26 -18.05 45.99
N PRO A 4 -57.19 -17.55 44.74
CA PRO A 4 -56.20 -18.00 43.76
C PRO A 4 -54.78 -17.79 44.29
N GLU A 5 -53.92 -18.80 44.11
CA GLU A 5 -52.48 -18.70 44.41
C GLU A 5 -51.86 -17.51 43.66
N PRO A 6 -51.06 -16.66 44.32
CA PRO A 6 -50.35 -15.56 43.66
C PRO A 6 -49.40 -16.09 42.58
N TYR A 7 -49.44 -15.49 41.39
CA TYR A 7 -48.49 -15.81 40.33
C TYR A 7 -47.06 -15.55 40.83
N PRO A 8 -46.13 -16.52 40.74
CA PRO A 8 -44.75 -16.28 41.13
C PRO A 8 -44.16 -15.16 40.27
N PRO A 9 -43.35 -14.25 40.84
CA PRO A 9 -42.71 -13.20 40.06
C PRO A 9 -41.88 -13.84 38.94
N PRO A 10 -41.83 -13.24 37.72
CA PRO A 10 -40.97 -13.73 36.66
C PRO A 10 -39.54 -13.84 37.21
N ALA A 11 -38.88 -14.97 36.92
CA ALA A 11 -37.48 -15.15 37.28
C ALA A 11 -36.69 -13.94 36.77
N PRO A 12 -35.77 -13.37 37.58
CA PRO A 12 -34.91 -12.32 37.09
C PRO A 12 -34.23 -12.85 35.84
N GLU A 13 -34.35 -12.12 34.73
CA GLU A 13 -33.53 -12.37 33.54
C GLU A 13 -32.08 -12.30 34.03
N GLU A 14 -31.45 -13.46 34.24
CA GLU A 14 -30.02 -13.53 34.41
C GLU A 14 -29.46 -13.08 33.07
N GLU A 15 -29.23 -11.77 32.94
CA GLU A 15 -28.45 -11.20 31.86
C GLU A 15 -27.15 -12.00 31.84
N ASP A 16 -27.06 -12.88 30.85
CA ASP A 16 -25.99 -13.83 30.67
C ASP A 16 -24.72 -13.04 30.33
N TRP A 17 -24.08 -12.50 31.36
CA TRP A 17 -22.84 -11.72 31.25
C TRP A 17 -21.68 -12.56 30.70
N LEU A 18 -21.88 -13.87 30.55
CA LEU A 18 -20.98 -14.83 29.93
C LEU A 18 -21.31 -15.10 28.46
N ALA A 19 -22.41 -14.57 27.92
CA ALA A 19 -22.65 -14.57 26.50
C ALA A 19 -21.47 -13.85 25.82
N PRO A 20 -20.73 -14.51 24.91
CA PRO A 20 -19.62 -13.89 24.23
C PRO A 20 -20.11 -12.62 23.54
N GLN A 21 -19.69 -11.44 24.03
CA GLN A 21 -20.00 -10.20 23.34
C GLN A 21 -19.52 -10.35 21.90
N PRO A 22 -20.36 -10.07 20.89
CA PRO A 22 -19.90 -10.05 19.51
C PRO A 22 -18.80 -8.99 19.43
N ARG A 23 -17.54 -9.44 19.37
CA ARG A 23 -16.40 -8.55 19.12
C ARG A 23 -16.76 -7.72 17.89
N PRO A 24 -16.50 -6.40 17.90
CA PRO A 24 -16.82 -5.57 16.75
C PRO A 24 -16.06 -6.08 15.51
N ALA A 25 -16.75 -6.87 14.68
CA ALA A 25 -16.23 -7.46 13.45
C ALA A 25 -15.85 -6.40 12.41
N ARG A 26 -16.32 -5.16 12.61
CA ARG A 26 -16.10 -4.01 11.72
C ARG A 26 -14.62 -3.64 11.53
N GLY A 27 -13.72 -3.92 12.47
CA GLY A 27 -12.33 -3.46 12.36
C GLY A 27 -11.47 -4.22 11.34
N PHE A 28 -11.61 -5.55 11.28
CA PHE A 28 -10.71 -6.40 10.48
C PHE A 28 -11.06 -6.43 8.99
N GLU A 29 -12.35 -6.49 8.65
CA GLU A 29 -12.79 -6.40 7.24
C GLU A 29 -12.42 -5.04 6.61
N ASP A 30 -12.55 -3.95 7.37
CA ASP A 30 -12.20 -2.61 6.90
C ASP A 30 -10.69 -2.47 6.67
N LEU A 31 -9.85 -3.02 7.56
CA LEU A 31 -8.39 -3.02 7.40
C LEU A 31 -7.94 -3.84 6.19
N SER A 32 -8.51 -5.03 5.99
CA SER A 32 -8.17 -5.88 4.85
C SER A 32 -8.55 -5.22 3.52
N ARG A 33 -9.76 -4.62 3.46
CA ARG A 33 -10.24 -3.87 2.29
C ARG A 33 -9.39 -2.63 2.02
N LEU A 34 -8.96 -1.94 3.08
CA LEU A 34 -8.05 -0.81 2.99
C LEU A 34 -6.69 -1.24 2.44
N GLY A 35 -6.13 -2.35 2.93
CA GLY A 35 -4.87 -2.93 2.47
C GLY A 35 -4.90 -3.29 0.99
N HIS A 36 -5.98 -3.92 0.53
CA HIS A 36 -6.19 -4.18 -0.91
C HIS A 36 -6.23 -2.88 -1.71
N THR A 37 -7.04 -1.92 -1.26
CA THR A 37 -7.23 -0.64 -1.95
C THR A 37 -5.94 0.16 -2.05
N LEU A 38 -5.18 0.21 -0.95
CA LEU A 38 -3.88 0.86 -0.88
C LEU A 38 -2.86 0.17 -1.77
N THR A 39 -2.84 -1.17 -1.84
CA THR A 39 -1.86 -1.92 -2.64
C THR A 39 -2.00 -1.61 -4.13
N TRP A 40 -3.21 -1.73 -4.69
CA TRP A 40 -3.39 -1.47 -6.12
C TRP A 40 -3.23 0.01 -6.47
N ALA A 41 -3.79 0.91 -5.65
CA ALA A 41 -3.73 2.34 -5.90
C ALA A 41 -2.28 2.85 -5.82
N SER A 42 -1.54 2.43 -4.79
CA SER A 42 -0.13 2.83 -4.65
C SER A 42 0.77 2.18 -5.69
N GLY A 43 0.53 0.91 -6.07
CA GLY A 43 1.23 0.26 -7.19
C GLY A 43 1.03 0.99 -8.51
N LEU A 44 -0.21 1.42 -8.80
CA LEU A 44 -0.55 2.21 -9.98
C LEU A 44 0.13 3.58 -9.97
N VAL A 45 0.03 4.31 -8.85
CA VAL A 45 0.68 5.61 -8.69
C VAL A 45 2.19 5.48 -8.81
N LEU A 46 2.79 4.43 -8.25
CA LEU A 46 4.22 4.16 -8.35
C LEU A 46 4.63 3.94 -9.82
N ALA A 47 3.89 3.12 -10.57
CA ALA A 47 4.15 2.89 -11.98
C ALA A 47 4.05 4.19 -12.81
N ILE A 48 2.97 4.95 -12.61
CA ILE A 48 2.75 6.22 -13.34
C ILE A 48 3.83 7.25 -12.97
N SER A 49 4.29 7.27 -11.72
CA SER A 49 5.31 8.23 -11.26
C SER A 49 6.64 8.14 -12.02
N ALA A 50 6.96 6.99 -12.63
CA ALA A 50 8.15 6.87 -13.46
C ALA A 50 8.06 7.71 -14.75
N PHE A 51 6.86 8.08 -15.19
CA PHE A 51 6.63 8.93 -16.37
C PHE A 51 6.37 10.40 -16.01
N THR A 52 6.48 10.78 -14.74
CA THR A 52 6.39 12.18 -14.29
C THR A 52 7.78 12.77 -14.07
N ASP A 53 7.82 14.08 -13.87
CA ASP A 53 9.05 14.86 -13.72
C ASP A 53 9.83 14.45 -12.47
N TRP A 54 11.00 13.85 -12.64
CA TRP A 54 11.90 13.51 -11.53
C TRP A 54 12.93 14.61 -11.29
N TYR A 55 13.35 15.28 -12.36
CA TYR A 55 14.30 16.37 -12.32
C TYR A 55 13.79 17.55 -13.12
N VAL A 56 14.09 18.75 -12.61
CA VAL A 56 13.76 20.01 -13.27
C VAL A 56 15.03 20.84 -13.38
N GLY A 57 15.26 21.38 -14.57
CA GLY A 57 16.39 22.21 -14.92
C GLY A 57 15.94 23.57 -15.45
N SER A 58 16.44 24.64 -14.85
CA SER A 58 16.33 26.00 -15.40
C SER A 58 17.71 26.44 -15.87
N GLY A 59 17.86 26.61 -17.19
CA GLY A 59 19.03 27.24 -17.81
C GLY A 59 18.69 28.64 -18.30
N ALA A 60 19.55 29.24 -19.13
CA ALA A 60 19.27 30.51 -19.82
C ALA A 60 18.14 30.41 -20.88
N GLY A 61 17.50 29.25 -21.00
CA GLY A 61 16.38 28.96 -21.91
C GLY A 61 15.16 28.42 -21.16
N PRO A 62 14.20 27.78 -21.87
CA PRO A 62 12.99 27.24 -21.28
C PRO A 62 13.27 26.25 -20.13
N THR A 63 12.40 26.25 -19.12
CA THR A 63 12.44 25.23 -18.06
C THR A 63 12.22 23.85 -18.67
N THR A 64 13.16 22.95 -18.46
CA THR A 64 13.09 21.58 -18.96
C THR A 64 12.89 20.62 -17.79
N SER A 65 12.13 19.55 -18.02
CA SER A 65 11.95 18.48 -17.05
C SER A 65 12.36 17.14 -17.64
N VAL A 66 12.96 16.29 -16.81
CA VAL A 66 13.34 14.93 -17.17
C VAL A 66 12.45 13.98 -16.40
N ILE A 67 11.71 13.15 -17.14
CA ILE A 67 10.86 12.12 -16.53
C ILE A 67 11.70 10.95 -16.02
N GLY A 68 11.22 10.30 -14.95
CA GLY A 68 11.93 9.19 -14.30
C GLY A 68 12.43 8.09 -15.24
N TRP A 69 11.65 7.73 -16.25
CA TRP A 69 11.98 6.73 -17.27
C TRP A 69 13.32 6.98 -17.97
N HIS A 70 13.63 8.26 -18.22
CA HIS A 70 14.86 8.69 -18.90
C HIS A 70 16.04 8.88 -17.95
N THR A 71 15.88 8.59 -16.66
CA THR A 71 16.91 8.82 -15.65
C THR A 71 17.82 7.60 -15.38
N GLY A 72 17.89 6.67 -16.32
CA GLY A 72 18.70 5.45 -16.23
C GLY A 72 17.91 4.20 -15.89
N ALA A 73 18.59 3.19 -15.32
CA ALA A 73 18.01 1.89 -15.00
C ALA A 73 17.03 1.95 -13.81
N LEU A 74 17.36 2.72 -12.76
CA LEU A 74 16.54 2.81 -11.54
C LEU A 74 15.12 3.28 -11.82
N GLY A 75 14.93 4.28 -12.68
CA GLY A 75 13.58 4.75 -13.06
C GLY A 75 12.73 3.69 -13.75
N LYS A 76 13.36 2.84 -14.58
CA LYS A 76 12.69 1.71 -15.22
C LYS A 76 12.36 0.61 -14.20
N LEU A 77 13.28 0.32 -13.27
CA LEU A 77 13.03 -0.65 -12.21
C LEU A 77 11.86 -0.22 -11.31
N VAL A 78 11.75 1.06 -10.95
CA VAL A 78 10.60 1.58 -10.19
C VAL A 78 9.29 1.38 -10.95
N PHE A 79 9.26 1.64 -12.26
CA PHE A 79 8.10 1.33 -13.10
C PHE A 79 7.73 -0.16 -13.05
N PHE A 80 8.70 -1.05 -13.30
CA PHE A 80 8.45 -2.49 -13.30
C PHE A 80 8.06 -3.02 -11.92
N ILE A 81 8.54 -2.43 -10.83
CA ILE A 81 8.06 -2.76 -9.49
C ILE A 81 6.59 -2.38 -9.33
N GLY A 82 6.18 -1.16 -9.75
CA GLY A 82 4.78 -0.76 -9.74
C GLY A 82 3.89 -1.72 -10.55
N ILE A 83 4.35 -2.13 -11.73
CA ILE A 83 3.67 -3.14 -12.55
C ILE A 83 3.65 -4.50 -11.86
N ALA A 84 4.74 -4.93 -11.21
CA ALA A 84 4.77 -6.20 -10.48
C ALA A 84 3.75 -6.22 -9.34
N VAL A 85 3.61 -5.12 -8.59
CA VAL A 85 2.58 -4.98 -7.55
C VAL A 85 1.17 -5.11 -8.16
N LEU A 86 0.91 -4.42 -9.28
CA LEU A 86 -0.38 -4.55 -9.98
C LEU A 86 -0.62 -5.96 -10.51
N ALA A 87 0.42 -6.63 -11.01
CA ALA A 87 0.33 -8.00 -11.48
C ALA A 87 -0.02 -8.96 -10.34
N LEU A 88 0.55 -8.78 -9.14
CA LEU A 88 0.18 -9.56 -7.96
C LEU A 88 -1.30 -9.37 -7.59
N VAL A 89 -1.77 -8.11 -7.58
CA VAL A 89 -3.18 -7.81 -7.33
C VAL A 89 -4.08 -8.48 -8.37
N ALA A 90 -3.76 -8.35 -9.65
CA ALA A 90 -4.54 -8.94 -10.74
C ALA A 90 -4.54 -10.47 -10.69
N LEU A 91 -3.41 -11.07 -10.33
CA LEU A 91 -3.26 -12.52 -10.19
C LEU A 91 -4.17 -13.05 -9.08
N ARG A 92 -4.17 -12.36 -7.93
CA ARG A 92 -5.08 -12.67 -6.82
C ARG A 92 -6.54 -12.49 -7.21
N GLU A 93 -6.91 -11.41 -7.88
CA GLU A 93 -8.29 -11.18 -8.33
C GLU A 93 -8.76 -12.24 -9.33
N ALA A 94 -7.83 -12.83 -10.10
CA ALA A 94 -8.09 -13.97 -10.97
C ALA A 94 -8.16 -15.33 -10.22
N GLY A 95 -7.98 -15.34 -8.89
CA GLY A 95 -7.96 -16.55 -8.07
C GLY A 95 -6.68 -17.38 -8.21
N ILE A 96 -5.61 -16.80 -8.74
CA ILE A 96 -4.31 -17.46 -8.84
C ILE A 96 -3.47 -17.02 -7.63
N GLU A 97 -3.22 -17.97 -6.73
CA GLU A 97 -2.45 -17.74 -5.52
C GLU A 97 -0.97 -18.02 -5.73
N LEU A 98 -0.13 -17.30 -5.00
CA LEU A 98 1.28 -17.63 -4.89
C LEU A 98 1.47 -18.98 -4.17
N PRO A 99 2.58 -19.70 -4.41
CA PRO A 99 2.85 -20.94 -3.70
C PRO A 99 2.79 -20.71 -2.19
N ALA A 100 2.21 -21.67 -1.43
CA ALA A 100 2.03 -21.56 0.02
C ALA A 100 3.32 -21.32 0.83
N THR A 101 4.49 -21.49 0.21
CA THR A 101 5.79 -21.20 0.79
C THR A 101 6.13 -19.70 0.83
N VAL A 102 5.43 -18.84 0.09
CA VAL A 102 5.73 -17.40 -0.02
C VAL A 102 4.50 -16.56 0.29
N PRO A 103 4.45 -15.90 1.47
CA PRO A 103 3.38 -14.95 1.78
C PRO A 103 3.36 -13.80 0.78
N GLU A 104 2.19 -13.47 0.23
CA GLU A 104 2.06 -12.38 -0.75
C GLU A 104 2.38 -11.03 -0.12
N SER A 105 1.97 -10.83 1.14
CA SER A 105 2.31 -9.64 1.93
C SER A 105 3.83 -9.41 1.97
N LEU A 106 4.62 -10.46 2.17
CA LEU A 106 6.08 -10.39 2.19
C LEU A 106 6.63 -9.92 0.84
N VAL A 107 6.08 -10.42 -0.28
CA VAL A 107 6.49 -9.99 -1.63
C VAL A 107 6.17 -8.51 -1.85
N VAL A 108 4.97 -8.05 -1.47
CA VAL A 108 4.57 -6.64 -1.60
C VAL A 108 5.45 -5.74 -0.74
N ILE A 109 5.75 -6.13 0.51
CA ILE A 109 6.67 -5.41 1.39
C ILE A 109 8.07 -5.32 0.76
N ALA A 110 8.59 -6.44 0.24
CA ALA A 110 9.90 -6.47 -0.39
C ALA A 110 9.98 -5.58 -1.63
N LEU A 111 8.95 -5.61 -2.48
CA LEU A 111 8.82 -4.73 -3.65
C LEU A 111 8.73 -3.25 -3.24
N GLY A 112 7.92 -2.93 -2.24
CA GLY A 112 7.79 -1.58 -1.69
C GLY A 112 9.13 -1.05 -1.17
N ALA A 113 9.81 -1.84 -0.32
CA ALA A 113 11.10 -1.49 0.25
C ALA A 113 12.19 -1.31 -0.83
N LEU A 114 12.25 -2.20 -1.81
CA LEU A 114 13.18 -2.11 -2.93
C LEU A 114 12.95 -0.82 -3.75
N SER A 115 11.69 -0.51 -4.02
CA SER A 115 11.30 0.73 -4.68
C SER A 115 11.71 1.97 -3.87
N THR A 116 11.46 1.97 -2.56
CA THR A 116 11.89 3.06 -1.67
C THR A 116 13.39 3.27 -1.74
N VAL A 117 14.19 2.19 -1.70
CA VAL A 117 15.66 2.29 -1.85
C VAL A 117 16.03 2.90 -3.20
N PHE A 118 15.43 2.46 -4.30
CA PHE A 118 15.72 3.01 -5.63
C PHE A 118 15.37 4.49 -5.75
N VAL A 119 14.21 4.90 -5.23
CA VAL A 119 13.79 6.29 -5.23
C VAL A 119 14.69 7.13 -4.31
N LEU A 120 15.11 6.62 -3.15
CA LEU A 120 16.03 7.34 -2.27
C LEU A 120 17.41 7.52 -2.89
N ILE A 121 17.97 6.49 -3.53
CA ILE A 121 19.21 6.61 -4.30
C ILE A 121 19.06 7.73 -5.33
N ARG A 122 17.94 7.76 -6.03
CA ARG A 122 17.65 8.77 -7.04
C ARG A 122 17.47 10.17 -6.44
N LEU A 123 16.81 10.27 -5.29
CA LEU A 123 16.55 11.51 -4.60
C LEU A 123 17.84 12.14 -4.08
N LEU A 124 18.75 11.33 -3.54
CA LEU A 124 20.00 11.78 -2.92
C LEU A 124 21.15 11.90 -3.94
N SER A 125 21.25 10.95 -4.86
CA SER A 125 22.29 10.89 -5.89
C SER A 125 21.75 11.29 -7.26
N ILE A 126 22.07 12.52 -7.67
CA ILE A 126 21.84 13.01 -9.04
C ILE A 126 22.89 12.33 -9.94
N PRO A 127 22.55 11.81 -11.13
CA PRO A 127 23.53 11.29 -12.06
C PRO A 127 24.38 12.43 -12.56
N ASP A 128 25.64 12.11 -12.81
CA ASP A 128 26.62 13.06 -13.30
C ASP A 128 26.21 13.66 -14.66
N GLU A 129 25.49 12.92 -15.50
CA GLU A 129 24.95 13.40 -16.79
C GLU A 129 23.98 14.60 -16.69
N PHE A 130 23.46 14.93 -15.50
CA PHE A 130 22.58 16.08 -15.28
C PHE A 130 23.29 17.31 -14.66
N PHE A 131 24.60 17.45 -14.86
CA PHE A 131 25.36 18.66 -14.46
C PHE A 131 24.65 19.95 -14.92
N GLY A 132 24.08 20.70 -13.96
CA GLY A 132 23.33 21.94 -14.21
C GLY A 132 21.84 21.88 -13.81
N TRP A 133 21.25 20.68 -13.70
CA TRP A 133 19.84 20.47 -13.33
C TRP A 133 19.73 19.94 -11.90
N ARG A 134 19.84 20.85 -10.92
CA ARG A 134 19.80 20.48 -9.49
C ARG A 134 18.39 20.33 -8.91
N GLY A 135 17.36 20.78 -9.63
CA GLY A 135 15.97 20.72 -9.16
C GLY A 135 15.44 19.29 -9.08
N ARG A 136 14.66 19.01 -8.03
CA ARG A 136 13.84 17.79 -7.94
C ARG A 136 12.45 18.13 -8.46
N GLY A 137 11.97 17.33 -9.40
CA GLY A 137 10.58 17.41 -9.86
C GLY A 137 9.62 16.84 -8.83
N ILE A 138 8.33 17.09 -8.98
CA ILE A 138 7.33 16.58 -8.03
C ILE A 138 7.18 15.05 -8.14
N GLY A 139 7.40 14.50 -9.33
CA GLY A 139 7.31 13.08 -9.63
C GLY A 139 8.16 12.18 -8.74
N ILE A 140 9.36 12.61 -8.34
CA ILE A 140 10.23 11.80 -7.46
C ILE A 140 9.68 11.70 -6.03
N PHE A 141 9.01 12.74 -5.55
CA PHE A 141 8.35 12.72 -4.24
C PHE A 141 7.07 11.88 -4.28
N ILE A 142 6.33 11.94 -5.40
CA ILE A 142 5.18 11.05 -5.63
C ILE A 142 5.64 9.59 -5.61
N ALA A 143 6.74 9.27 -6.30
CA ALA A 143 7.33 7.92 -6.30
C ALA A 143 7.73 7.48 -4.89
N LEU A 144 8.33 8.39 -4.10
CA LEU A 144 8.74 8.09 -2.73
C LEU A 144 7.54 7.77 -1.85
N ILE A 145 6.53 8.65 -1.83
CA ILE A 145 5.31 8.45 -1.06
C ILE A 145 4.62 7.16 -1.51
N ALA A 146 4.48 6.93 -2.81
CA ALA A 146 3.86 5.73 -3.34
C ALA A 146 4.59 4.46 -2.88
N SER A 147 5.94 4.43 -2.91
CA SER A 147 6.72 3.28 -2.44
C SER A 147 6.53 2.99 -0.95
N LEU A 148 6.42 4.04 -0.13
CA LEU A 148 6.14 3.91 1.31
C LEU A 148 4.72 3.38 1.53
N VAL A 149 3.74 3.84 0.75
CA VAL A 149 2.36 3.34 0.82
C VAL A 149 2.27 1.89 0.37
N VAL A 150 3.00 1.46 -0.68
CA VAL A 150 3.09 0.03 -1.07
C VAL A 150 3.62 -0.80 0.10
N THR A 151 4.69 -0.34 0.75
CA THR A 151 5.28 -1.03 1.91
C THR A 151 4.28 -1.12 3.07
N ALA A 152 3.61 -0.01 3.40
CA ALA A 152 2.60 0.05 4.45
C ALA A 152 1.39 -0.85 4.14
N ALA A 153 0.94 -0.89 2.89
CA ALA A 153 -0.15 -1.76 2.45
C ALA A 153 0.20 -3.24 2.62
N GLY A 154 1.44 -3.61 2.28
CA GLY A 154 1.96 -4.96 2.51
C GLY A 154 2.03 -5.31 4.01
N LEU A 155 2.47 -4.36 4.86
CA LEU A 155 2.49 -4.52 6.33
C LEU A 155 1.08 -4.71 6.92
N LEU A 156 0.10 -3.94 6.45
CA LEU A 156 -1.29 -4.10 6.88
C LEU A 156 -1.82 -5.49 6.53
N ARG A 157 -1.49 -5.98 5.33
CA ARG A 157 -1.89 -7.33 4.89
C ARG A 157 -1.18 -8.45 5.64
N ALA A 158 0.09 -8.26 6.00
CA ALA A 158 0.83 -9.24 6.78
C ALA A 158 0.18 -9.51 8.14
N GLY A 159 -0.50 -8.51 8.71
CA GLY A 159 -1.30 -8.67 9.93
C GLY A 159 -2.54 -9.55 9.76
N ASP A 160 -3.05 -9.71 8.53
CA ASP A 160 -4.20 -10.58 8.22
C ASP A 160 -3.77 -12.02 7.89
N GLU A 161 -2.51 -12.23 7.47
CA GLU A 161 -1.98 -13.54 7.02
C GLU A 161 -1.37 -14.38 8.17
N LEU A 162 -1.15 -13.80 9.36
CA LEU A 162 -0.56 -14.42 10.55
C LEU A 162 -1.60 -14.82 11.59
#